data_AF-A0A6G9CUD1-F1
#
_entry.id   AF-A0A6G9CUD1-F1
#
_cell.length_a   1.000
_cell.length_b   1.000
_cell.length_c   1.000
_cell.angle_alpha   90.00
_cell.angle_beta   90.00
_cell.angle_gamma   90.00
#
_symmetry.space_group_name_H-M   'P 1'
#
loop_
_entity.id
_entity.type
_entity.pdbx_description
1 polymer ?
#
loop_
_entity_poly.entity_id
_entity_poly.type
_entity_poly.pdbx_seq_one_letter_code
_entity_poly.pdbx_strand_id
1 'polypeptide(L)'
;MKQADRVFSWEEDAPSIVRAVNAADGFPGVAVQLGLDRVYVYDAHLDTHVDAAPGTIVEYFHQAIRVATGAGSVWIGHARLVGAGNVKLPSTAVVRPDVFVPQVWEGRYPETDYHRDGDIGYLSFRFYNGAMSTKQCARLAARLRWAIAQDTKILVLTGDYDRFSNGIHLNVIEAASDQAGEAWANIKAINEIAKAIVTCTEQVVVAAFTGNAGAGGVMLPLGADVVVARDGVVLNPHYATMGLFGSELHTYTLPARVGEQQARSLLAECSAIGIRRALDIGLVDAIGPRRPDLFEAWLREVATDLLEGDRLESMLGRKRLRLERDPVEPYEERELEEMKIDMFGDRNGFAEKRRKFVLKL
;
A
#
# COMPACT_ATOMS: atom_id res chain seq x y z
N MET A 1 -28.14 -10.79 -2.03
CA MET A 1 -27.70 -11.08 -0.66
C MET A 1 -27.85 -9.81 0.18
N LYS A 2 -28.63 -9.84 1.26
CA LYS A 2 -28.94 -8.74 2.22
C LYS A 2 -28.10 -8.87 3.50
N GLN A 3 -28.10 -7.86 4.39
CA GLN A 3 -27.34 -7.94 5.66
C GLN A 3 -27.71 -9.19 6.49
N ALA A 4 -28.98 -9.57 6.50
CA ALA A 4 -29.46 -10.78 7.19
C ALA A 4 -28.77 -12.07 6.72
N ASP A 5 -28.26 -12.12 5.48
CA ASP A 5 -27.58 -13.28 4.92
C ASP A 5 -26.07 -13.32 5.26
N ARG A 6 -25.57 -12.30 5.98
CA ARG A 6 -24.12 -12.09 6.26
C ARG A 6 -23.79 -11.98 7.74
N VAL A 7 -24.78 -12.14 8.60
CA VAL A 7 -24.60 -12.03 10.05
C VAL A 7 -23.81 -13.24 10.53
N PHE A 8 -22.84 -12.99 11.41
CA PHE A 8 -22.20 -14.02 12.22
C PHE A 8 -22.38 -13.67 13.70
N SER A 9 -22.28 -14.69 14.55
CA SER A 9 -22.08 -14.53 15.99
C SER A 9 -20.60 -14.63 16.33
N TRP A 10 -20.11 -13.84 17.28
CA TRP A 10 -18.75 -14.00 17.78
C TRP A 10 -18.51 -15.38 18.41
N GLU A 11 -19.57 -16.08 18.81
CA GLU A 11 -19.56 -17.48 19.28
C GLU A 11 -19.16 -18.51 18.20
N GLU A 12 -19.13 -18.11 16.92
CA GLU A 12 -18.66 -18.98 15.85
C GLU A 12 -17.13 -19.10 15.84
N ASP A 13 -16.61 -20.08 15.09
CA ASP A 13 -15.17 -20.23 14.89
C ASP A 13 -14.58 -19.11 14.01
N ALA A 14 -13.30 -18.79 14.24
CA ALA A 14 -12.60 -17.75 13.48
C ALA A 14 -12.67 -17.95 11.94
N PRO A 15 -12.53 -19.18 11.38
CA PRO A 15 -12.70 -19.43 9.96
C PRO A 15 -14.08 -19.06 9.39
N SER A 16 -15.16 -19.33 10.11
CA SER A 16 -16.53 -18.99 9.68
C SER A 16 -16.74 -17.48 9.67
N ILE A 17 -16.26 -16.80 10.70
CA ILE A 17 -16.30 -15.34 10.80
C ILE A 17 -15.53 -14.69 9.65
N VAL A 18 -14.28 -15.13 9.40
CA VAL A 18 -13.47 -14.60 8.30
C VAL A 18 -14.15 -14.83 6.94
N ARG A 19 -14.75 -16.00 6.71
CA ARG A 19 -15.53 -16.25 5.48
C ARG A 19 -16.71 -15.29 5.34
N ALA A 20 -17.45 -15.03 6.42
CA ALA A 20 -18.58 -14.12 6.42
C ALA A 20 -18.15 -12.67 6.11
N VAL A 21 -17.05 -12.20 6.72
CA VAL A 21 -16.49 -10.87 6.41
C VAL A 21 -16.00 -10.80 4.97
N ASN A 22 -15.25 -11.79 4.49
CA ASN A 22 -14.73 -11.83 3.12
C ASN A 22 -15.85 -11.81 2.06
N ALA A 23 -16.99 -12.43 2.33
CA ALA A 23 -18.16 -12.41 1.44
C ALA A 23 -18.82 -11.01 1.33
N ALA A 24 -18.45 -10.07 2.20
CA ALA A 24 -18.97 -8.70 2.25
C ALA A 24 -17.86 -7.64 2.14
N ASP A 25 -16.61 -8.05 1.95
CA ASP A 25 -15.47 -7.15 1.96
C ASP A 25 -15.47 -6.24 0.72
N GLY A 26 -14.97 -5.02 0.88
CA GLY A 26 -15.16 -3.93 -0.07
C GLY A 26 -16.51 -3.24 0.13
N PHE A 27 -17.62 -3.93 -0.10
CA PHE A 27 -19.00 -3.44 0.12
C PHE A 27 -20.02 -4.59 0.21
N PRO A 28 -21.02 -4.54 1.12
CA PRO A 28 -21.33 -3.47 2.07
C PRO A 28 -20.60 -3.57 3.43
N GLY A 29 -19.86 -4.65 3.69
CA GLY A 29 -19.35 -5.03 5.01
C GLY A 29 -20.39 -5.79 5.85
N VAL A 30 -19.97 -6.33 6.98
CA VAL A 30 -20.85 -7.06 7.92
C VAL A 30 -21.12 -6.19 9.15
N ALA A 31 -22.39 -5.91 9.45
CA ALA A 31 -22.76 -5.11 10.62
C ALA A 31 -22.67 -5.93 11.92
N VAL A 32 -21.89 -5.45 12.88
CA VAL A 32 -21.68 -6.10 14.20
C VAL A 32 -21.69 -5.06 15.32
N GLN A 33 -21.97 -5.52 16.54
CA GLN A 33 -21.61 -4.79 17.75
C GLN A 33 -20.17 -5.17 18.12
N LEU A 34 -19.32 -4.17 18.33
CA LEU A 34 -17.93 -4.38 18.73
C LEU A 34 -17.48 -3.25 19.67
N GLY A 35 -17.12 -3.61 20.90
CA GLY A 35 -16.95 -2.65 21.98
C GLY A 35 -18.22 -1.79 22.16
N LEU A 36 -18.04 -0.48 22.26
CA LEU A 36 -19.13 0.49 22.43
C LEU A 36 -19.85 0.87 21.12
N ASP A 37 -19.39 0.37 19.97
CA ASP A 37 -19.81 0.87 18.66
C ASP A 37 -20.49 -0.20 17.81
N ARG A 38 -21.46 0.25 17.00
CA ARG A 38 -22.06 -0.57 15.94
C ARG A 38 -21.41 -0.22 14.61
N VAL A 39 -20.71 -1.18 14.02
CA VAL A 39 -19.84 -0.97 12.86
C VAL A 39 -20.08 -2.00 11.77
N TYR A 40 -19.78 -1.63 10.53
CA TYR A 40 -19.47 -2.58 9.47
C TYR A 40 -17.97 -2.94 9.56
N VAL A 41 -17.65 -4.23 9.59
CA VAL A 41 -16.26 -4.73 9.60
C VAL A 41 -15.81 -5.23 8.23
N TYR A 42 -14.49 -5.14 8.01
CA TYR A 42 -13.77 -5.47 6.78
C TYR A 42 -12.36 -5.97 7.14
N ASP A 43 -11.64 -6.53 6.16
CA ASP A 43 -10.21 -6.84 6.30
C ASP A 43 -9.95 -7.82 7.45
N ALA A 44 -10.68 -8.95 7.43
CA ALA A 44 -10.64 -9.95 8.48
C ALA A 44 -9.53 -11.00 8.22
N HIS A 45 -8.66 -11.21 9.21
CA HIS A 45 -7.57 -12.18 9.13
C HIS A 45 -7.61 -13.17 10.30
N LEU A 46 -7.34 -14.43 10.01
CA LEU A 46 -7.25 -15.46 11.03
C LEU A 46 -6.06 -15.21 11.96
N ASP A 47 -6.26 -15.50 13.24
CA ASP A 47 -5.18 -15.63 14.22
C ASP A 47 -5.45 -16.82 15.14
N THR A 48 -4.43 -17.12 15.93
CA THR A 48 -4.38 -18.11 16.99
C THR A 48 -5.39 -17.85 18.10
N HIS A 49 -5.62 -18.87 18.91
CA HIS A 49 -6.49 -18.77 20.07
C HIS A 49 -6.03 -17.72 21.09
N VAL A 50 -6.99 -17.13 21.80
CA VAL A 50 -6.80 -16.22 22.93
C VAL A 50 -7.82 -16.59 24.02
N ASP A 51 -7.39 -16.54 25.28
CA ASP A 51 -8.25 -16.82 26.43
C ASP A 51 -9.06 -15.57 26.82
N ALA A 52 -10.18 -15.36 26.13
CA ALA A 52 -11.12 -14.28 26.38
C ALA A 52 -12.53 -14.64 25.88
N ALA A 53 -13.56 -14.00 26.44
CA ALA A 53 -14.93 -14.23 26.01
C ALA A 53 -15.13 -13.82 24.53
N PRO A 54 -15.88 -14.59 23.73
CA PRO A 54 -16.16 -14.25 22.34
C PRO A 54 -16.70 -12.82 22.16
N GLY A 55 -16.18 -12.09 21.17
CA GLY A 55 -16.52 -10.69 20.89
C GLY A 55 -15.72 -9.66 21.68
N THR A 56 -14.89 -10.10 22.63
CA THR A 56 -14.00 -9.22 23.40
C THR A 56 -12.85 -8.74 22.51
N ILE A 57 -12.61 -7.42 22.49
CA ILE A 57 -11.42 -6.85 21.87
C ILE A 57 -10.24 -7.06 22.82
N VAL A 58 -9.25 -7.84 22.40
CA VAL A 58 -8.13 -8.27 23.27
C VAL A 58 -6.86 -7.47 23.02
N GLU A 59 -6.74 -6.83 21.85
CA GLU A 59 -5.50 -6.20 21.41
C GLU A 59 -5.77 -5.08 20.39
N TYR A 60 -5.11 -3.93 20.56
CA TYR A 60 -4.97 -2.91 19.53
C TYR A 60 -3.55 -2.98 18.97
N PHE A 61 -3.41 -3.22 17.68
CA PHE A 61 -2.12 -3.28 17.00
C PHE A 61 -2.13 -2.48 15.70
N HIS A 62 -1.34 -1.40 15.69
CA HIS A 62 -1.28 -0.44 14.59
C HIS A 62 -2.69 0.05 14.15
N GLN A 63 -3.22 -0.53 13.06
CA GLN A 63 -4.51 -0.18 12.45
C GLN A 63 -5.61 -1.21 12.70
N ALA A 64 -5.24 -2.39 13.20
CA ALA A 64 -6.15 -3.51 13.40
C ALA A 64 -6.46 -3.73 14.89
N ILE A 65 -7.59 -4.35 15.14
CA ILE A 65 -7.96 -4.85 16.46
C ILE A 65 -8.11 -6.36 16.40
N ARG A 66 -7.69 -7.06 17.45
CA ARG A 66 -7.87 -8.50 17.59
C ARG A 66 -9.09 -8.78 18.45
N VAL A 67 -9.95 -9.66 17.97
CA VAL A 67 -11.22 -10.00 18.62
C VAL A 67 -11.26 -11.50 18.91
N ALA A 68 -11.58 -11.86 20.14
CA ALA A 68 -11.78 -13.25 20.54
C ALA A 68 -13.05 -13.83 19.88
N THR A 69 -13.02 -15.12 19.56
CA THR A 69 -14.14 -15.84 18.93
C THR A 69 -14.44 -17.12 19.69
N GLY A 70 -15.53 -17.83 19.38
CA GLY A 70 -15.86 -19.11 20.02
C GLY A 70 -14.75 -20.15 19.91
N ALA A 71 -13.98 -20.11 18.81
CA ALA A 71 -12.73 -20.86 18.67
C ALA A 71 -11.72 -20.08 17.82
N GLY A 72 -10.65 -19.60 18.46
CA GLY A 72 -9.58 -18.83 17.83
C GLY A 72 -9.72 -17.32 18.08
N SER A 73 -9.08 -16.51 17.25
CA SER A 73 -9.34 -15.07 17.21
C SER A 73 -9.22 -14.54 15.79
N VAL A 74 -9.74 -13.34 15.56
CA VAL A 74 -9.75 -12.68 14.25
C VAL A 74 -9.21 -11.27 14.40
N TRP A 75 -8.31 -10.88 13.50
CA TRP A 75 -7.93 -9.49 13.30
C TRP A 75 -8.94 -8.80 12.40
N ILE A 76 -9.39 -7.61 12.78
CA ILE A 76 -10.23 -6.75 11.95
C ILE A 76 -9.43 -5.49 11.63
N GLY A 77 -8.95 -5.38 10.38
CA GLY A 77 -8.12 -4.26 9.94
C GLY A 77 -8.90 -2.96 9.76
N HIS A 78 -10.14 -3.04 9.29
CA HIS A 78 -10.94 -1.86 8.95
C HIS A 78 -12.39 -1.94 9.45
N ALA A 79 -12.91 -0.78 9.86
CA ALA A 79 -14.28 -0.63 10.30
C ALA A 79 -14.91 0.66 9.74
N ARG A 80 -16.24 0.72 9.77
CA ARG A 80 -17.03 1.89 9.42
C ARG A 80 -18.25 1.98 10.33
N LEU A 81 -18.45 3.10 11.02
CA LEU A 81 -19.66 3.30 11.84
C LEU A 81 -20.93 3.12 11.00
N VAL A 82 -21.92 2.43 11.56
CA VAL A 82 -23.24 2.32 10.94
C VAL A 82 -23.90 3.70 10.94
N GLY A 83 -24.29 4.18 9.77
CA GLY A 83 -24.88 5.50 9.58
C GLY A 83 -24.54 6.11 8.23
N ALA A 84 -25.21 7.19 7.87
CA ALA A 84 -24.91 7.96 6.66
C ALA A 84 -23.65 8.83 6.89
N GLY A 85 -22.88 9.08 5.83
CA GLY A 85 -21.70 9.95 5.88
C GLY A 85 -20.44 9.35 6.51
N ASN A 86 -20.52 8.17 7.14
CA ASN A 86 -19.35 7.50 7.72
C ASN A 86 -18.50 6.81 6.65
N VAL A 87 -17.19 6.91 6.81
CA VAL A 87 -16.18 6.36 5.89
C VAL A 87 -15.45 5.18 6.52
N LYS A 88 -14.89 4.31 5.68
CA LYS A 88 -14.12 3.15 6.13
C LYS A 88 -12.73 3.59 6.56
N LEU A 89 -12.33 3.24 7.78
CA LEU A 89 -11.05 3.64 8.40
C LEU A 89 -10.41 2.43 9.10
N PRO A 90 -9.12 2.53 9.48
CA PRO A 90 -8.51 1.64 10.46
C PRO A 90 -9.43 1.37 11.65
N SER A 91 -9.60 0.10 12.05
CA SER A 91 -10.47 -0.25 13.17
C SER A 91 -10.08 0.47 14.47
N THR A 92 -8.79 0.68 14.69
CA THR A 92 -8.27 1.40 15.86
C THR A 92 -8.66 2.88 15.91
N ALA A 93 -9.08 3.47 14.79
CA ALA A 93 -9.57 4.84 14.71
C ALA A 93 -11.09 4.95 14.86
N VAL A 94 -11.81 3.83 14.83
CA VAL A 94 -13.28 3.79 14.79
C VAL A 94 -13.88 3.15 16.03
N VAL A 95 -13.34 2.01 16.44
CA VAL A 95 -13.95 1.15 17.46
C VAL A 95 -13.45 1.57 18.84
N ARG A 96 -14.36 2.01 19.70
CA ARG A 96 -14.06 2.31 21.10
C ARG A 96 -14.25 1.05 21.95
N PRO A 97 -13.23 0.66 22.74
CA PRO A 97 -13.37 -0.50 23.58
C PRO A 97 -14.28 -0.17 24.78
N ASP A 98 -15.05 -1.15 25.23
CA ASP A 98 -15.91 -1.09 26.41
C ASP A 98 -15.15 -1.41 27.71
N VAL A 99 -14.01 -2.07 27.58
CA VAL A 99 -13.03 -2.34 28.64
C VAL A 99 -11.66 -1.76 28.29
N PHE A 100 -10.73 -1.74 29.24
CA PHE A 100 -9.34 -1.40 28.91
C PHE A 100 -8.74 -2.51 28.03
N VAL A 101 -8.13 -2.12 26.91
CA VAL A 101 -7.45 -3.04 25.99
C VAL A 101 -6.02 -2.56 25.77
N PRO A 102 -5.02 -3.44 25.93
CA PRO A 102 -3.63 -3.06 25.73
C PRO A 102 -3.37 -2.68 24.26
N GLN A 103 -2.57 -1.64 24.08
CA GLN A 103 -1.95 -1.34 22.80
C GLN A 103 -0.57 -2.00 22.78
N VAL A 104 -0.37 -2.92 21.84
CA VAL A 104 0.90 -3.63 21.70
C VAL A 104 1.63 -3.19 20.45
N TRP A 105 2.96 -3.35 20.47
CA TRP A 105 3.88 -2.86 19.43
C TRP A 105 4.60 -3.99 18.70
N GLU A 106 4.50 -5.20 19.23
CA GLU A 106 4.89 -6.45 18.59
C GLU A 106 3.62 -7.27 18.42
N GLY A 107 3.28 -7.62 17.19
CA GLY A 107 2.01 -8.26 16.86
C GLY A 107 2.12 -9.07 15.58
N ARG A 108 1.18 -9.99 15.40
CA ARG A 108 1.14 -10.93 14.26
C ARG A 108 0.34 -10.41 13.07
N TYR A 109 -0.16 -9.18 13.14
CA TYR A 109 -0.92 -8.61 12.02
C TYR A 109 0.00 -8.45 10.80
N PRO A 110 -0.36 -9.01 9.63
CA PRO A 110 0.54 -9.15 8.49
C PRO A 110 0.59 -7.87 7.66
N GLU A 111 0.99 -6.75 8.27
CA GLU A 111 1.08 -5.46 7.56
C GLU A 111 2.36 -5.35 6.73
N THR A 112 3.51 -5.73 7.29
CA THR A 112 4.77 -5.84 6.56
C THR A 112 5.46 -7.12 6.99
N ASP A 113 6.02 -7.85 6.04
CA ASP A 113 6.83 -9.02 6.33
C ASP A 113 8.20 -8.89 5.66
N TYR A 114 9.24 -9.41 6.31
CA TYR A 114 10.53 -9.58 5.66
C TYR A 114 11.07 -10.96 5.93
N HIS A 115 11.53 -11.62 4.88
CA HIS A 115 12.30 -12.85 4.98
C HIS A 115 13.53 -12.78 4.08
N ARG A 116 14.55 -13.56 4.44
CA ARG A 116 15.80 -13.66 3.72
C ARG A 116 15.94 -15.05 3.11
N ASP A 117 16.40 -15.11 1.87
CA ASP A 117 16.78 -16.33 1.15
C ASP A 117 18.17 -16.10 0.54
N GLY A 118 19.21 -16.62 1.20
CA GLY A 118 20.60 -16.39 0.79
C GLY A 118 20.96 -14.90 0.73
N ASP A 119 21.33 -14.43 -0.46
CA ASP A 119 21.71 -13.04 -0.74
C ASP A 119 20.51 -12.14 -1.10
N ILE A 120 19.28 -12.65 -1.01
CA ILE A 120 18.06 -11.94 -1.40
C ILE A 120 17.20 -11.68 -0.17
N GLY A 121 16.89 -10.40 0.09
CA GLY A 121 15.88 -9.99 1.05
C GLY A 121 14.54 -9.76 0.35
N TYR A 122 13.46 -10.25 0.91
CA TYR A 122 12.10 -10.02 0.43
C TYR A 122 11.35 -9.18 1.45
N LEU A 123 10.94 -7.98 1.08
CA LEU A 123 10.09 -7.11 1.87
C LEU A 123 8.71 -7.04 1.20
N SER A 124 7.67 -7.47 1.91
CA SER A 124 6.29 -7.33 1.46
C SER A 124 5.52 -6.36 2.35
N PHE A 125 4.53 -5.69 1.77
CA PHE A 125 3.57 -4.88 2.54
C PHE A 125 2.14 -5.15 2.08
N ARG A 126 1.20 -5.10 3.03
CA ARG A 126 -0.23 -5.24 2.81
C ARG A 126 -0.95 -4.05 3.43
N PHE A 127 -1.40 -3.15 2.56
CA PHE A 127 -2.30 -2.09 2.94
C PHE A 127 -3.65 -2.33 2.28
N TYR A 128 -4.70 -2.34 3.10
CA TYR A 128 -6.05 -2.60 2.63
C TYR A 128 -6.47 -1.62 1.52
N ASN A 129 -7.01 -2.15 0.42
CA ASN A 129 -7.26 -1.42 -0.83
C ASN A 129 -6.05 -0.71 -1.46
N GLY A 130 -4.83 -1.01 -1.04
CA GLY A 130 -3.60 -0.32 -1.45
C GLY A 130 -3.50 1.14 -0.98
N ALA A 131 -4.38 1.60 -0.07
CA ALA A 131 -4.35 2.96 0.44
C ALA A 131 -3.32 3.10 1.56
N MET A 132 -2.36 4.04 1.40
CA MET A 132 -1.21 4.17 2.29
C MET A 132 -1.36 5.39 3.19
N SER A 133 -1.76 5.23 4.44
CA SER A 133 -1.86 6.33 5.42
C SER A 133 -0.49 6.81 5.85
N THR A 134 -0.40 8.01 6.43
CA THR A 134 0.87 8.55 6.96
C THR A 134 1.56 7.57 7.90
N LYS A 135 0.81 6.92 8.81
CA LYS A 135 1.36 5.96 9.77
C LYS A 135 1.83 4.67 9.10
N GLN A 136 1.10 4.15 8.11
CA GLN A 136 1.51 3.00 7.31
C GLN A 136 2.80 3.28 6.55
N CYS A 137 2.88 4.45 5.91
CA CYS A 137 4.06 4.86 5.16
C CYS A 137 5.29 4.98 6.06
N ALA A 138 5.14 5.59 7.25
CA ALA A 138 6.23 5.71 8.21
C ALA A 138 6.78 4.34 8.66
N ARG A 139 5.89 3.35 8.89
CA ARG A 139 6.28 1.98 9.25
C ARG A 139 6.97 1.26 8.08
N LEU A 140 6.44 1.37 6.87
CA LEU A 140 7.07 0.79 5.68
C LEU A 140 8.42 1.44 5.39
N ALA A 141 8.55 2.75 5.50
CA ALA A 141 9.84 3.44 5.35
C ALA A 141 10.86 2.97 6.39
N ALA A 142 10.45 2.80 7.65
CA ALA A 142 11.32 2.25 8.68
C ALA A 142 11.74 0.80 8.39
N ARG A 143 10.79 -0.05 7.97
CA ARG A 143 11.07 -1.45 7.61
C ARG A 143 11.96 -1.57 6.37
N LEU A 144 11.75 -0.72 5.38
CA LEU A 144 12.56 -0.62 4.17
C LEU A 144 13.99 -0.19 4.50
N ARG A 145 14.18 0.86 5.31
CA ARG A 145 15.53 1.25 5.76
C ARG A 145 16.23 0.14 6.52
N TRP A 146 15.51 -0.58 7.39
CA TRP A 146 16.06 -1.75 8.07
C TRP A 146 16.46 -2.86 7.09
N ALA A 147 15.66 -3.11 6.05
CA ALA A 147 15.94 -4.12 5.02
C ALA A 147 17.14 -3.74 4.15
N ILE A 148 17.27 -2.45 3.78
CA ILE A 148 18.42 -1.89 3.05
C ILE A 148 19.70 -2.00 3.87
N ALA A 149 19.61 -1.91 5.20
CA ALA A 149 20.76 -2.07 6.10
C ALA A 149 21.19 -3.53 6.31
N GLN A 150 20.47 -4.51 5.74
CA GLN A 150 20.89 -5.91 5.78
C GLN A 150 22.02 -6.16 4.76
N ASP A 151 22.85 -7.16 5.05
CA ASP A 151 23.90 -7.65 4.13
C ASP A 151 23.30 -8.64 3.10
N THR A 152 22.32 -8.15 2.33
CA THR A 152 21.76 -8.81 1.15
C THR A 152 22.14 -8.03 -0.09
N LYS A 153 22.32 -8.70 -1.22
CA LYS A 153 22.69 -8.07 -2.50
C LYS A 153 21.48 -7.55 -3.27
N ILE A 154 20.32 -8.18 -3.06
CA ILE A 154 19.08 -7.86 -3.74
C ILE A 154 17.98 -7.67 -2.71
N LEU A 155 17.19 -6.60 -2.89
CA LEU A 155 15.97 -6.37 -2.13
C LEU A 155 14.77 -6.46 -3.07
N VAL A 156 13.92 -7.45 -2.85
CA VAL A 156 12.65 -7.60 -3.56
C VAL A 156 11.54 -6.94 -2.76
N LEU A 157 10.88 -5.94 -3.34
CA LEU A 157 9.73 -5.24 -2.78
C LEU A 157 8.44 -5.72 -3.45
N THR A 158 7.52 -6.27 -2.67
CA THR A 158 6.20 -6.72 -3.16
C THR A 158 5.06 -6.07 -2.37
N GLY A 159 3.91 -5.94 -3.02
CA GLY A 159 2.66 -5.52 -2.36
C GLY A 159 1.70 -6.69 -2.19
N ASP A 160 0.47 -6.41 -1.80
CA ASP A 160 -0.60 -7.41 -1.74
C ASP A 160 -1.10 -7.80 -3.16
N TYR A 161 -1.58 -9.03 -3.30
CA TYR A 161 -2.04 -9.56 -4.59
C TYR A 161 -3.39 -9.00 -5.06
N ASP A 162 -4.21 -8.45 -4.15
CA ASP A 162 -5.40 -7.71 -4.55
C ASP A 162 -5.00 -6.33 -5.11
N ARG A 163 -4.25 -5.57 -4.30
CA ARG A 163 -3.76 -4.22 -4.65
C ARG A 163 -2.32 -4.05 -4.23
N PHE A 164 -1.49 -3.60 -5.17
CA PHE A 164 -0.13 -3.20 -4.84
C PHE A 164 -0.14 -1.89 -4.03
N SER A 165 -0.57 -0.79 -4.66
CA SER A 165 -0.73 0.52 -3.99
C SER A 165 -1.57 1.47 -4.84
N ASN A 166 -2.37 2.31 -4.19
CA ASN A 166 -3.14 3.41 -4.79
C ASN A 166 -2.66 4.79 -4.29
N GLY A 167 -1.52 4.84 -3.59
CA GLY A 167 -0.96 6.08 -3.03
C GLY A 167 -1.64 6.51 -1.72
N ILE A 168 -1.80 7.82 -1.52
CA ILE A 168 -2.29 8.43 -0.29
C ILE A 168 -3.64 7.88 0.19
N HIS A 169 -3.86 7.83 1.50
CA HIS A 169 -5.06 7.26 2.08
C HIS A 169 -6.21 8.27 2.19
N LEU A 170 -6.94 8.46 1.08
CA LEU A 170 -8.00 9.47 0.97
C LEU A 170 -9.05 9.39 2.09
N ASN A 171 -9.44 8.21 2.57
CA ASN A 171 -10.40 8.13 3.68
C ASN A 171 -9.84 8.65 5.01
N VAL A 172 -8.56 8.40 5.32
CA VAL A 172 -7.91 8.89 6.54
C VAL A 172 -7.74 10.39 6.46
N ILE A 173 -7.34 10.89 5.29
CA ILE A 173 -7.27 12.32 5.00
C ILE A 173 -8.64 12.98 5.18
N GLU A 174 -9.70 12.41 4.61
CA GLU A 174 -11.05 12.96 4.70
C GLU A 174 -11.58 12.97 6.15
N ALA A 175 -11.22 11.96 6.96
CA ALA A 175 -11.62 11.88 8.35
C ALA A 175 -10.78 12.74 9.32
N ALA A 176 -9.65 13.30 8.86
CA ALA A 176 -8.79 14.12 9.70
C ALA A 176 -9.43 15.48 10.00
N SER A 177 -9.12 16.04 11.18
CA SER A 177 -9.56 17.39 11.56
C SER A 177 -8.90 18.48 10.69
N ASP A 178 -7.65 18.23 10.26
CA ASP A 178 -6.93 19.04 9.28
C ASP A 178 -6.60 18.16 8.07
N GLN A 179 -7.50 18.17 7.08
CA GLN A 179 -7.41 17.32 5.90
C GLN A 179 -6.23 17.71 5.00
N ALA A 180 -5.93 19.01 4.86
CA ALA A 180 -4.78 19.46 4.06
C ALA A 180 -3.46 19.10 4.75
N GLY A 181 -3.39 19.29 6.07
CA GLY A 181 -2.25 18.87 6.88
C GLY A 181 -1.99 17.37 6.84
N GLU A 182 -3.03 16.53 6.96
CA GLU A 182 -2.89 15.07 6.85
C GLU A 182 -2.48 14.66 5.42
N ALA A 183 -3.05 15.27 4.37
CA ALA A 183 -2.63 14.99 3.00
C ALA A 183 -1.15 15.32 2.77
N TRP A 184 -0.69 16.44 3.31
CA TRP A 184 0.71 16.87 3.25
C TRP A 184 1.65 15.95 4.04
N ALA A 185 1.24 15.52 5.23
CA ALA A 185 2.00 14.55 6.02
C ALA A 185 2.09 13.21 5.28
N ASN A 186 0.99 12.78 4.66
CA ASN A 186 0.92 11.51 3.96
C ASN A 186 1.83 11.48 2.73
N ILE A 187 1.84 12.51 1.89
CA ILE A 187 2.68 12.52 0.68
C ILE A 187 4.17 12.54 1.03
N LYS A 188 4.58 13.32 2.04
CA LYS A 188 5.96 13.29 2.54
C LYS A 188 6.35 11.91 3.04
N ALA A 189 5.45 11.23 3.75
CA ALA A 189 5.72 9.88 4.24
C ALA A 189 5.86 8.85 3.10
N ILE A 190 5.15 9.02 1.98
CA ILE A 190 5.36 8.20 0.77
C ILE A 190 6.71 8.55 0.11
N ASN A 191 7.08 9.83 0.03
CA ASN A 191 8.36 10.25 -0.53
C ASN A 191 9.56 9.66 0.24
N GLU A 192 9.47 9.49 1.56
CA GLU A 192 10.50 8.77 2.33
C GLU A 192 10.74 7.33 1.82
N ILE A 193 9.69 6.66 1.35
CA ILE A 193 9.78 5.31 0.76
C ILE A 193 10.38 5.42 -0.65
N ALA A 194 9.85 6.32 -1.49
CA ALA A 194 10.31 6.52 -2.86
C ALA A 194 11.81 6.88 -2.90
N LYS A 195 12.22 7.82 -2.04
CA LYS A 195 13.62 8.24 -1.88
C LYS A 195 14.49 7.07 -1.43
N ALA A 196 14.06 6.30 -0.42
CA ALA A 196 14.82 5.12 0.03
C ALA A 196 15.01 4.06 -1.08
N ILE A 197 14.04 3.88 -1.98
CA ILE A 197 14.18 2.99 -3.14
C ILE A 197 15.20 3.56 -4.14
N VAL A 198 15.02 4.82 -4.54
CA VAL A 198 15.83 5.48 -5.57
C VAL A 198 17.28 5.66 -5.13
N THR A 199 17.54 5.91 -3.85
CA THR A 199 18.89 6.14 -3.31
C THR A 199 19.55 4.90 -2.73
N CYS A 200 18.91 3.73 -2.81
CA CYS A 200 19.52 2.46 -2.38
C CYS A 200 20.65 2.05 -3.34
N THR A 201 21.91 2.31 -2.97
CA THR A 201 23.09 2.00 -3.81
C THR A 201 23.87 0.77 -3.36
N GLU A 202 23.46 0.13 -2.27
CA GLU A 202 24.15 -1.05 -1.70
C GLU A 202 23.47 -2.36 -2.07
N GLN A 203 22.21 -2.31 -2.49
CA GLN A 203 21.44 -3.46 -2.96
C GLN A 203 20.74 -3.11 -4.27
N VAL A 204 20.62 -4.08 -5.18
CA VAL A 204 19.74 -3.93 -6.34
C VAL A 204 18.30 -4.11 -5.88
N VAL A 205 17.45 -3.13 -6.13
CA VAL A 205 16.04 -3.17 -5.75
C VAL A 205 15.21 -3.71 -6.91
N VAL A 206 14.45 -4.78 -6.65
CA VAL A 206 13.46 -5.34 -7.57
C VAL A 206 12.08 -5.02 -7.01
N ALA A 207 11.28 -4.22 -7.69
CA ALA A 207 9.89 -3.98 -7.31
C ALA A 207 8.94 -4.80 -8.18
N ALA A 208 7.96 -5.47 -7.56
CA ALA A 208 7.01 -6.30 -8.27
C ALA A 208 5.57 -5.83 -8.06
N PHE A 209 4.90 -5.44 -9.14
CA PHE A 209 3.45 -5.24 -9.14
C PHE A 209 2.73 -6.58 -9.02
N THR A 210 2.42 -6.98 -7.79
CA THR A 210 1.64 -8.18 -7.45
C THR A 210 0.14 -7.98 -7.63
N GLY A 211 -0.33 -6.74 -7.60
CA GLY A 211 -1.73 -6.35 -7.77
C GLY A 211 -1.87 -5.04 -8.54
N ASN A 212 -3.11 -4.60 -8.74
CA ASN A 212 -3.38 -3.33 -9.43
C ASN A 212 -2.80 -2.15 -8.65
N ALA A 213 -2.40 -1.11 -9.39
CA ALA A 213 -1.85 0.11 -8.81
C ALA A 213 -2.42 1.38 -9.45
N GLY A 214 -2.41 2.47 -8.71
CA GLY A 214 -2.91 3.77 -9.15
C GLY A 214 -2.16 4.94 -8.53
N ALA A 215 -2.13 6.08 -9.25
CA ALA A 215 -1.49 7.33 -8.83
C ALA A 215 -0.05 7.08 -8.31
N GLY A 216 0.27 7.55 -7.12
CA GLY A 216 1.59 7.37 -6.49
C GLY A 216 1.98 5.92 -6.27
N GLY A 217 1.01 5.00 -6.20
CA GLY A 217 1.28 3.57 -6.14
C GLY A 217 1.86 2.99 -7.42
N VAL A 218 1.65 3.64 -8.58
CA VAL A 218 2.35 3.28 -9.83
C VAL A 218 3.75 3.88 -9.85
N MET A 219 3.92 5.11 -9.36
CA MET A 219 5.21 5.83 -9.46
C MET A 219 6.23 5.33 -8.45
N LEU A 220 5.80 4.98 -7.24
CA LEU A 220 6.64 4.49 -6.15
C LEU A 220 7.65 3.38 -6.58
N PRO A 221 7.23 2.28 -7.23
CA PRO A 221 8.15 1.22 -7.63
C PRO A 221 9.04 1.60 -8.82
N LEU A 222 8.75 2.66 -9.58
CA LEU A 222 9.55 3.04 -10.76
C LEU A 222 10.98 3.46 -10.41
N GLY A 223 11.23 3.81 -9.15
CA GLY A 223 12.56 4.06 -8.62
C GLY A 223 13.43 2.82 -8.44
N ALA A 224 12.85 1.62 -8.50
CA ALA A 224 13.60 0.37 -8.40
C ALA A 224 14.46 0.13 -9.65
N ASP A 225 15.52 -0.65 -9.47
CA ASP A 225 16.46 -0.99 -10.53
C ASP A 225 15.86 -1.96 -11.54
N VAL A 226 14.97 -2.85 -11.08
CA VAL A 226 14.12 -3.71 -11.91
C VAL A 226 12.67 -3.58 -11.43
N VAL A 227 11.74 -3.38 -12.36
CA VAL A 227 10.31 -3.34 -12.12
C VAL A 227 9.63 -4.42 -12.93
N VAL A 228 9.06 -5.40 -12.25
CA VAL A 228 8.33 -6.50 -12.88
C VAL A 228 6.87 -6.48 -12.47
N ALA A 229 6.04 -7.24 -13.18
CA ALA A 229 4.62 -7.28 -12.87
C ALA A 229 3.97 -8.62 -13.16
N ARG A 230 2.93 -8.92 -12.40
CA ARG A 230 2.08 -10.09 -12.62
C ARG A 230 1.16 -9.89 -13.82
N ASP A 231 0.99 -10.92 -14.65
CA ASP A 231 0.03 -10.85 -15.76
C ASP A 231 -1.40 -10.54 -15.26
N GLY A 232 -2.08 -9.67 -15.99
CA GLY A 232 -3.42 -9.17 -15.65
C GLY A 232 -3.45 -7.94 -14.73
N VAL A 233 -2.31 -7.43 -14.28
CA VAL A 233 -2.25 -6.14 -13.55
C VAL A 233 -2.68 -4.98 -14.46
N VAL A 234 -3.41 -4.03 -13.85
CA VAL A 234 -3.83 -2.76 -14.45
C VAL A 234 -3.24 -1.61 -13.65
N LEU A 235 -2.66 -0.64 -14.35
CA LEU A 235 -2.02 0.54 -13.78
C LEU A 235 -2.81 1.80 -14.15
N ASN A 236 -2.96 2.73 -13.21
CA ASN A 236 -3.54 4.07 -13.44
C ASN A 236 -2.47 5.14 -13.15
N PRO A 237 -1.55 5.42 -14.09
CA PRO A 237 -0.35 6.25 -13.87
C PRO A 237 -0.64 7.76 -13.94
N HIS A 238 -1.62 8.25 -13.20
CA HIS A 238 -2.02 9.66 -13.23
C HIS A 238 -2.60 10.16 -11.92
N TYR A 239 -2.58 11.49 -11.76
CA TYR A 239 -3.04 12.20 -10.56
C TYR A 239 -4.14 13.24 -10.84
N ALA A 240 -4.25 13.69 -12.10
CA ALA A 240 -5.06 14.86 -12.45
C ALA A 240 -6.57 14.69 -12.16
N THR A 241 -7.08 13.45 -12.22
CA THR A 241 -8.47 13.13 -11.82
C THR A 241 -8.75 13.39 -10.35
N MET A 242 -7.72 13.35 -9.50
CA MET A 242 -7.78 13.73 -8.08
C MET A 242 -7.39 15.19 -7.85
N GLY A 243 -7.00 15.94 -8.89
CA GLY A 243 -6.60 17.34 -8.76
C GLY A 243 -5.26 17.51 -8.06
N LEU A 244 -4.35 16.55 -8.26
CA LEU A 244 -3.00 16.58 -7.73
C LEU A 244 -1.99 16.56 -8.88
N PHE A 245 -0.85 17.21 -8.68
CA PHE A 245 0.32 17.12 -9.54
C PHE A 245 0.95 15.71 -9.50
N GLY A 246 1.10 15.16 -8.30
CA GLY A 246 1.81 13.91 -8.02
C GLY A 246 3.12 14.14 -7.26
N SER A 247 3.66 13.10 -6.64
CA SER A 247 5.03 13.15 -6.13
C SER A 247 5.70 11.78 -6.31
N GLU A 248 6.38 11.23 -5.31
CA GLU A 248 7.08 9.95 -5.40
C GLU A 248 8.28 9.95 -6.35
N LEU A 249 8.90 11.12 -6.59
CA LEU A 249 10.00 11.31 -7.55
C LEU A 249 9.59 10.92 -8.98
N HIS A 250 8.31 11.05 -9.32
CA HIS A 250 7.81 10.66 -10.63
C HIS A 250 8.42 11.50 -11.76
N THR A 251 8.76 12.76 -11.51
CA THR A 251 9.43 13.64 -12.48
C THR A 251 10.88 13.21 -12.75
N TYR A 252 11.48 12.43 -11.85
CA TYR A 252 12.82 11.84 -12.01
C TYR A 252 12.77 10.43 -12.63
N THR A 253 11.83 9.60 -12.17
CA THR A 253 11.80 8.16 -12.48
C THR A 253 11.02 7.84 -13.75
N LEU A 254 9.85 8.45 -13.94
CA LEU A 254 8.96 8.13 -15.07
C LEU A 254 9.58 8.54 -16.43
N PRO A 255 10.09 9.78 -16.65
CA PRO A 255 10.74 10.13 -17.91
C PRO A 255 11.98 9.29 -18.20
N ALA A 256 12.71 8.85 -17.18
CA ALA A 256 13.88 8.01 -17.36
C ALA A 256 13.54 6.58 -17.84
N ARG A 257 12.33 6.10 -17.55
CA ARG A 257 11.83 4.79 -18.01
C ARG A 257 11.20 4.87 -19.40
N VAL A 258 10.26 5.78 -19.60
CA VAL A 258 9.40 5.80 -20.80
C VAL A 258 9.71 6.94 -21.78
N GLY A 259 10.61 7.84 -21.41
CA GLY A 259 10.89 9.08 -22.13
C GLY A 259 9.91 10.21 -21.81
N GLU A 260 10.38 11.45 -21.99
CA GLU A 260 9.66 12.69 -21.68
C GLU A 260 8.24 12.79 -22.29
N GLN A 261 8.12 12.46 -23.57
CA GLN A 261 6.84 12.57 -24.28
C GLN A 261 5.80 11.58 -23.77
N GLN A 262 6.22 10.33 -23.57
CA GLN A 262 5.33 9.27 -23.07
C GLN A 262 4.96 9.52 -21.61
N ALA A 263 5.89 10.01 -20.78
CA ALA A 263 5.62 10.38 -19.40
C ALA A 263 4.52 11.46 -19.31
N ARG A 264 4.61 12.53 -20.11
CA ARG A 264 3.57 13.56 -20.18
C ARG A 264 2.23 13.02 -20.66
N SER A 265 2.23 12.15 -21.68
CA SER A 265 1.00 11.54 -22.21
C SER A 265 0.30 10.68 -21.15
N LEU A 266 1.03 9.83 -20.42
CA LEU A 266 0.47 9.00 -19.34
C LEU A 266 -0.20 9.84 -18.24
N LEU A 267 0.47 10.90 -17.80
CA LEU A 267 -0.04 11.78 -16.75
C LEU A 267 -1.28 12.59 -17.19
N ALA A 268 -1.36 12.93 -18.49
CA ALA A 268 -2.44 13.74 -19.04
C ALA A 268 -3.68 12.93 -19.47
N GLU A 269 -3.48 11.75 -20.07
CA GLU A 269 -4.56 10.92 -20.63
C GLU A 269 -5.52 10.37 -19.59
N CYS A 270 -5.06 10.27 -18.33
CA CYS A 270 -5.87 9.79 -17.21
C CYS A 270 -6.58 8.45 -17.48
N SER A 271 -5.91 7.58 -18.24
CA SER A 271 -6.45 6.30 -18.69
C SER A 271 -5.72 5.14 -18.03
N ALA A 272 -6.47 4.09 -17.71
CA ALA A 272 -5.90 2.84 -17.23
C ALA A 272 -5.11 2.16 -18.36
N ILE A 273 -3.93 1.62 -18.04
CA ILE A 273 -3.12 0.82 -18.96
C ILE A 273 -3.00 -0.61 -18.44
N GLY A 274 -3.14 -1.57 -19.35
CA GLY A 274 -2.85 -2.98 -19.04
C GLY A 274 -1.34 -3.24 -19.05
N ILE A 275 -0.92 -4.28 -18.34
CA ILE A 275 0.51 -4.53 -18.13
C ILE A 275 1.31 -4.81 -19.41
N ARG A 276 0.68 -5.35 -20.48
CA ARG A 276 1.32 -5.52 -21.78
C ARG A 276 1.73 -4.20 -22.40
N ARG A 277 0.84 -3.20 -22.37
CA ARG A 277 1.16 -1.83 -22.81
C ARG A 277 2.26 -1.22 -21.95
N ALA A 278 2.26 -1.49 -20.64
CA ALA A 278 3.32 -1.02 -19.75
C ALA A 278 4.69 -1.60 -20.12
N LEU A 279 4.76 -2.88 -20.53
CA LEU A 279 5.98 -3.49 -21.05
C LEU A 279 6.39 -2.85 -22.39
N ASP A 280 5.45 -2.69 -23.32
CA ASP A 280 5.72 -2.14 -24.66
C ASP A 280 6.33 -0.72 -24.63
N ILE A 281 6.02 0.07 -23.60
CA ILE A 281 6.54 1.44 -23.42
C ILE A 281 7.76 1.51 -22.49
N GLY A 282 8.23 0.39 -21.94
CA GLY A 282 9.36 0.35 -21.00
C GLY A 282 9.04 0.81 -19.58
N LEU A 283 7.74 0.85 -19.20
CA LEU A 283 7.35 1.19 -17.82
C LEU A 283 7.66 0.05 -16.85
N VAL A 284 7.55 -1.20 -17.32
CA VAL A 284 7.98 -2.41 -16.60
C VAL A 284 8.95 -3.21 -17.47
N ASP A 285 9.83 -3.96 -16.84
CA ASP A 285 10.94 -4.68 -17.46
C ASP A 285 10.57 -6.12 -17.85
N ALA A 286 9.64 -6.75 -17.13
CA ALA A 286 9.14 -8.09 -17.46
C ALA A 286 7.74 -8.37 -16.88
N ILE A 287 7.05 -9.34 -17.48
CA ILE A 287 5.73 -9.82 -17.06
C ILE A 287 5.83 -11.30 -16.66
N GLY A 288 5.48 -11.60 -15.42
CA GLY A 288 5.44 -12.95 -14.88
C GLY A 288 4.06 -13.61 -14.95
N PRO A 289 3.94 -14.89 -14.55
CA PRO A 289 2.69 -15.66 -14.58
C PRO A 289 1.55 -15.02 -13.79
N ARG A 290 0.29 -15.19 -14.24
CA ARG A 290 -0.89 -14.62 -13.57
C ARG A 290 -1.19 -15.20 -12.18
N ARG A 291 -0.89 -16.48 -11.96
CA ARG A 291 -1.22 -17.22 -10.72
C ARG A 291 -0.24 -16.82 -9.60
N PRO A 292 -0.70 -16.40 -8.41
CA PRO A 292 0.18 -15.87 -7.37
C PRO A 292 1.38 -16.75 -7.00
N ASP A 293 1.16 -18.03 -6.73
CA ASP A 293 2.23 -18.99 -6.40
C ASP A 293 3.25 -19.20 -7.53
N LEU A 294 2.81 -19.18 -8.80
CA LEU A 294 3.73 -19.22 -9.95
C LEU A 294 4.48 -17.90 -10.11
N PHE A 295 3.82 -16.78 -9.81
CA PHE A 295 4.46 -15.48 -9.85
C PHE A 295 5.56 -15.37 -8.78
N GLU A 296 5.33 -15.91 -7.58
CA GLU A 296 6.35 -15.95 -6.52
C GLU A 296 7.55 -16.79 -6.92
N ALA A 297 7.33 -17.98 -7.46
CA ALA A 297 8.41 -18.83 -7.95
C ALA A 297 9.21 -18.14 -9.06
N TRP A 298 8.52 -17.55 -10.04
CA TRP A 298 9.14 -16.79 -11.12
C TRP A 298 9.91 -15.56 -10.63
N LEU A 299 9.37 -14.83 -9.64
CA LEU A 299 10.04 -13.66 -9.06
C LEU A 299 11.33 -14.05 -8.31
N ARG A 300 11.34 -15.23 -7.66
CA ARG A 300 12.56 -15.80 -7.09
C ARG A 300 13.60 -16.06 -8.19
N GLU A 301 13.20 -16.68 -9.30
CA GLU A 301 14.10 -16.92 -10.44
C GLU A 301 14.66 -15.61 -11.02
N VAL A 302 13.83 -14.58 -11.20
CA VAL A 302 14.28 -13.25 -11.64
C VAL A 302 15.32 -12.67 -10.70
N ALA A 303 15.08 -12.73 -9.39
CA ALA A 303 16.04 -12.23 -8.41
C ALA A 303 17.33 -13.06 -8.38
N THR A 304 17.25 -14.38 -8.50
CA THR A 304 18.43 -15.25 -8.56
C THR A 304 19.27 -14.99 -9.82
N ASP A 305 18.65 -14.80 -10.98
CA ASP A 305 19.34 -14.52 -12.25
C ASP A 305 20.11 -13.17 -12.24
N LEU A 306 19.76 -12.26 -11.34
CA LEU A 306 20.51 -11.02 -11.14
C LEU A 306 21.83 -11.26 -10.38
N LEU A 307 21.96 -12.33 -9.59
CA LEU A 307 23.20 -12.66 -8.88
C LEU A 307 24.32 -13.16 -9.81
N GLU A 308 23.98 -13.49 -11.06
CA GLU A 308 24.91 -14.03 -12.04
C GLU A 308 25.77 -12.93 -12.71
N GLY A 309 27.08 -13.19 -12.81
CA GLY A 309 28.02 -12.32 -13.52
C GLY A 309 28.23 -10.95 -12.84
N ASP A 310 28.34 -9.90 -13.65
CA ASP A 310 28.62 -8.51 -13.22
C ASP A 310 27.36 -7.63 -13.17
N ARG A 311 26.17 -8.22 -13.31
CA ARG A 311 24.90 -7.50 -13.49
C ARG A 311 24.62 -6.54 -12.33
N LEU A 312 24.75 -7.01 -11.09
CA LEU A 312 24.53 -6.19 -9.89
C LEU A 312 25.46 -4.98 -9.85
N GLU A 313 26.77 -5.22 -9.92
CA GLU A 313 27.78 -4.14 -9.87
C GLU A 313 27.58 -3.14 -11.00
N SER A 314 27.21 -3.61 -12.19
CA SER A 314 26.90 -2.78 -13.34
C SER A 314 25.66 -1.90 -13.10
N MET A 315 24.59 -2.44 -12.49
CA MET A 315 23.40 -1.69 -12.13
C MET A 315 23.67 -0.66 -11.03
N LEU A 316 24.34 -1.07 -9.95
CA LEU A 316 24.69 -0.19 -8.84
C LEU A 316 25.66 0.92 -9.27
N GLY A 317 26.65 0.59 -10.11
CA GLY A 317 27.58 1.58 -10.69
C GLY A 317 26.86 2.63 -11.53
N ARG A 318 25.92 2.22 -12.40
CA ARG A 318 25.09 3.17 -13.17
C ARG A 318 24.22 4.03 -12.28
N LYS A 319 23.62 3.44 -11.23
CA LYS A 319 22.77 4.16 -10.26
C LYS A 319 23.56 5.23 -9.51
N ARG A 320 24.72 4.87 -8.96
CA ARG A 320 25.63 5.80 -8.27
C ARG A 320 26.02 6.97 -9.17
N LEU A 321 26.50 6.68 -10.39
CA LEU A 321 26.88 7.72 -11.35
C LEU A 321 25.69 8.64 -11.74
N ARG A 322 24.49 8.07 -11.88
CA ARG A 322 23.28 8.86 -12.17
C ARG A 322 22.96 9.82 -11.02
N LEU A 323 22.97 9.33 -9.77
CA LEU A 323 22.69 10.14 -8.59
C LEU A 323 23.75 11.23 -8.35
N GLU A 324 25.02 10.94 -8.65
CA GLU A 324 26.10 11.93 -8.58
C GLU A 324 25.91 13.07 -9.60
N ARG A 325 25.47 12.74 -10.82
CA ARG A 325 25.25 13.72 -11.90
C ARG A 325 23.93 14.48 -11.76
N ASP A 326 22.91 13.79 -11.27
CA ASP A 326 21.51 14.23 -11.28
C ASP A 326 20.85 13.80 -9.96
N PRO A 327 21.11 14.53 -8.86
CA PRO A 327 20.59 14.22 -7.53
C PRO A 327 19.06 14.40 -7.49
N VAL A 328 18.40 13.69 -6.58
CA VAL A 328 16.92 13.62 -6.53
C VAL A 328 16.28 14.79 -5.79
N GLU A 329 17.02 15.47 -4.92
CA GLU A 329 16.52 16.53 -4.04
C GLU A 329 15.78 17.64 -4.82
N PRO A 330 16.30 18.19 -5.94
CA PRO A 330 15.59 19.24 -6.67
C PRO A 330 14.26 18.79 -7.29
N TYR A 331 14.14 17.50 -7.63
CA TYR A 331 12.89 16.92 -8.15
C TYR A 331 11.87 16.77 -7.02
N GLU A 332 12.31 16.26 -5.87
CA GLU A 332 11.49 16.14 -4.66
C GLU A 332 10.94 17.50 -4.21
N GLU A 333 11.82 18.51 -4.11
CA GLU A 333 11.45 19.86 -3.70
C GLU A 333 10.39 20.46 -4.62
N ARG A 334 10.59 20.35 -5.95
CA ARG A 334 9.64 20.86 -6.94
C ARG A 334 8.29 20.14 -6.89
N GLU A 335 8.28 18.81 -6.82
CA GLU A 335 7.05 18.03 -6.71
C GLU A 335 6.29 18.39 -5.43
N LEU A 336 7.00 18.55 -4.31
CA LEU A 336 6.41 18.94 -3.03
C LEU A 336 5.87 20.39 -3.05
N GLU A 337 6.52 21.32 -3.75
CA GLU A 337 5.98 22.67 -3.96
C GLU A 337 4.65 22.64 -4.73
N GLU A 338 4.58 21.89 -5.83
CA GLU A 338 3.36 21.69 -6.62
C GLU A 338 2.25 21.04 -5.78
N MET A 339 2.58 19.97 -5.04
CA MET A 339 1.64 19.28 -4.16
C MET A 339 1.16 20.18 -3.02
N LYS A 340 2.00 21.06 -2.47
CA LYS A 340 1.60 22.03 -1.45
C LYS A 340 0.57 23.00 -1.99
N ILE A 341 0.74 23.48 -3.22
CA ILE A 341 -0.21 24.36 -3.91
C ILE A 341 -1.54 23.62 -4.13
N ASP A 342 -1.52 22.36 -4.56
CA ASP A 342 -2.74 21.59 -4.78
C ASP A 342 -3.47 21.24 -3.48
N MET A 343 -2.74 20.90 -2.40
CA MET A 343 -3.34 20.45 -1.13
C MET A 343 -3.85 21.60 -0.24
N PHE A 344 -3.09 22.70 -0.15
CA PHE A 344 -3.45 23.84 0.70
C PHE A 344 -4.12 24.96 -0.09
N GLY A 345 -3.69 25.19 -1.33
CA GLY A 345 -4.26 26.21 -2.21
C GLY A 345 -5.46 25.73 -3.02
N ASP A 346 -5.73 24.41 -3.02
CA ASP A 346 -6.82 23.75 -3.75
C ASP A 346 -6.89 24.11 -5.25
N ARG A 347 -5.72 24.37 -5.85
CA ARG A 347 -5.59 24.87 -7.24
C ARG A 347 -6.42 24.08 -8.26
N ASN A 348 -6.48 22.76 -8.09
CA ASN A 348 -7.17 21.85 -9.00
C ASN A 348 -8.38 21.14 -8.36
N GLY A 349 -8.89 21.66 -7.23
CA GLY A 349 -10.07 21.15 -6.54
C GLY A 349 -9.88 19.80 -5.86
N PHE A 350 -8.69 19.54 -5.30
CA PHE A 350 -8.38 18.32 -4.55
C PHE A 350 -9.37 18.09 -3.40
N ALA A 351 -9.76 19.14 -2.66
CA ALA A 351 -10.65 19.00 -1.51
C ALA A 351 -12.01 18.42 -1.91
N GLU A 352 -12.66 18.99 -2.93
CA GLU A 352 -13.97 18.52 -3.39
C GLU A 352 -13.87 17.18 -4.14
N LYS A 353 -12.81 16.96 -4.93
CA LYS A 353 -12.59 15.67 -5.61
C LYS A 353 -12.37 14.53 -4.61
N ARG A 354 -11.57 14.74 -3.57
CA ARG A 354 -11.37 13.80 -2.47
C ARG A 354 -12.70 13.50 -1.78
N ARG A 355 -13.45 14.54 -1.40
CA ARG A 355 -14.74 14.40 -0.73
C ARG A 355 -15.72 13.56 -1.56
N LYS A 356 -15.87 13.87 -2.85
CA LYS A 356 -16.71 13.10 -3.79
C LYS A 356 -16.26 11.65 -3.92
N PHE A 357 -14.96 11.41 -4.05
CA PHE A 357 -14.40 10.06 -4.15
C PHE A 357 -14.69 9.23 -2.90
N VAL A 358 -14.42 9.78 -1.71
CA VAL A 358 -14.56 9.06 -0.44
C VAL A 358 -16.03 8.81 -0.09
N LEU A 359 -16.89 9.82 -0.27
CA LEU A 359 -18.31 9.75 0.06
C LEU A 359 -19.17 9.16 -1.06
N LYS A 360 -18.59 8.92 -2.24
CA LYS A 360 -19.27 8.40 -3.44
C LYS A 360 -20.46 9.28 -3.86
N LEU A 361 -20.23 10.59 -3.89
CA LEU A 361 -21.23 11.63 -4.22
C LEU A 361 -21.34 11.92 -5.72
#